data_AF-A0A2S4WMM9-F1
#
_entry.id   AF-A0A2S4WMM9-F1
#
_cell.length_a   1.000
_cell.length_b   1.000
_cell.length_c   1.000
_cell.angle_alpha   90.00
_cell.angle_beta   90.00
_cell.angle_gamma   90.00
#
_symmetry.space_group_name_H-M   'P 1'
#
loop_
_entity.id
_entity.type
_entity.pdbx_description
1 polymer ?
#
loop_
_entity_poly.entity_id
_entity_poly.type
_entity_poly.pdbx_seq_one_letter_code
_entity_poly.pdbx_strand_id
1 'polypeptide(L)'
;MLTKKGLDRSFLNHKTMDVGYLAEDHCGIHEPCQELLKANYRLKMWEPFGAAKFFKWSLDLDGIGFSAKFLNLLQIGTAVVKQTIYREFYSDWLVPWVHYIPLSVEGDELYNVWNYFLGKDNGVFMEKQKQLNKDGWKMINHEKTLKQIAHEASKWSKANAREIDWEIYSYRVSASPSLSSFWNRIRFGPNYFTLPPFLQKLLIEWNRIWNSPN
;
A
#
# COMPACT_ATOMS: atom_id res chain seq x y z
N MET A 1 8.54 -29.52 -6.85
CA MET A 1 7.16 -29.33 -7.35
C MET A 1 6.11 -29.72 -6.31
N LEU A 2 6.30 -30.75 -5.48
CA LEU A 2 5.66 -30.90 -4.17
C LEU A 2 6.72 -31.50 -3.24
N THR A 3 6.95 -30.90 -2.06
CA THR A 3 7.88 -31.48 -1.07
C THR A 3 7.08 -32.19 0.02
N LYS A 4 7.68 -33.17 0.71
CA LYS A 4 7.06 -33.82 1.88
C LYS A 4 6.68 -32.85 3.01
N LYS A 5 7.16 -31.59 2.98
CA LYS A 5 6.88 -30.50 3.93
C LYS A 5 5.77 -29.53 3.47
N GLY A 6 5.23 -29.67 2.26
CA GLY A 6 4.23 -28.75 1.71
C GLY A 6 4.58 -28.22 0.32
N LEU A 7 3.77 -27.28 -0.15
CA LEU A 7 3.93 -26.61 -1.44
C LEU A 7 5.04 -25.54 -1.36
N ASP A 8 5.91 -25.50 -2.36
CA ASP A 8 7.02 -24.54 -2.41
C ASP A 8 6.48 -23.11 -2.61
N ARG A 9 6.83 -22.19 -1.70
CA ARG A 9 6.42 -20.77 -1.74
C ARG A 9 6.95 -20.06 -2.98
N SER A 10 8.17 -20.39 -3.43
CA SER A 10 8.75 -19.77 -4.63
C SER A 10 7.93 -20.12 -5.87
N PHE A 11 7.60 -21.41 -6.03
CA PHE A 11 6.70 -21.88 -7.08
C PHE A 11 5.30 -21.23 -7.01
N LEU A 12 4.72 -21.14 -5.82
CA LEU A 12 3.43 -20.47 -5.63
C LEU A 12 3.46 -19.01 -6.03
N ASN A 13 4.47 -18.26 -5.58
CA ASN A 13 4.65 -16.85 -5.93
C ASN A 13 4.69 -16.70 -7.44
N HIS A 14 5.55 -17.46 -8.13
CA HIS A 14 5.65 -17.40 -9.59
C HIS A 14 4.33 -17.71 -10.31
N LYS A 15 3.49 -18.59 -9.76
CA LYS A 15 2.25 -19.00 -10.41
C LYS A 15 1.04 -18.12 -10.07
N THR A 16 1.06 -17.44 -8.92
CA THR A 16 -0.11 -16.74 -8.39
C THR A 16 0.05 -15.22 -8.40
N MET A 17 1.28 -14.71 -8.37
CA MET A 17 1.57 -13.30 -8.17
C MET A 17 2.71 -12.83 -9.07
N ASP A 18 2.58 -11.60 -9.58
CA ASP A 18 3.61 -10.98 -10.41
C ASP A 18 4.45 -9.98 -9.60
N VAL A 19 5.07 -10.48 -8.52
CA VAL A 19 5.86 -9.68 -7.57
C VAL A 19 7.35 -9.97 -7.74
N GLY A 20 8.17 -8.94 -7.64
CA GLY A 20 9.62 -9.04 -7.62
C GLY A 20 10.26 -7.76 -7.10
N TYR A 21 11.53 -7.84 -6.72
CA TYR A 21 12.33 -6.68 -6.36
C TYR A 21 12.65 -5.87 -7.59
N LEU A 22 12.67 -4.55 -7.44
CA LEU A 22 13.04 -3.65 -8.52
C LEU A 22 14.53 -3.82 -8.83
N ALA A 23 14.84 -4.17 -10.07
CA ALA A 23 16.19 -4.13 -10.60
C ALA A 23 16.35 -2.86 -11.43
N GLU A 24 17.20 -1.96 -10.95
CA GLU A 24 17.68 -0.82 -11.74
C GLU A 24 18.68 -1.30 -12.80
N ASP A 25 18.97 -0.46 -13.79
CA ASP A 25 19.82 -0.82 -14.94
C ASP A 25 21.24 -1.29 -14.55
N HIS A 26 21.70 -0.96 -13.33
CA HIS A 26 23.03 -1.31 -12.80
C HIS A 26 23.02 -2.46 -11.78
N CYS A 27 21.93 -3.24 -11.73
CA CYS A 27 21.74 -4.32 -10.75
C CYS A 27 22.81 -5.42 -10.81
N GLY A 28 23.57 -5.54 -11.92
CA GLY A 28 24.73 -6.43 -12.00
C GLY A 28 25.95 -6.00 -11.18
N ILE A 29 26.05 -4.72 -10.81
CA ILE A 29 27.22 -4.13 -10.15
C ILE A 29 27.00 -3.98 -8.63
N HIS A 30 25.75 -3.80 -8.20
CA HIS A 30 25.40 -3.58 -6.81
C HIS A 30 25.23 -4.90 -6.03
N GLU A 31 25.92 -5.01 -4.90
CA GLU A 31 25.91 -6.20 -4.03
C GLU A 31 24.49 -6.65 -3.60
N PRO A 32 23.55 -5.77 -3.20
CA PRO A 32 22.22 -6.22 -2.76
C PRO A 32 21.44 -6.97 -3.85
N CYS A 33 21.57 -6.54 -5.09
CA CYS A 33 20.96 -7.20 -6.25
C CYS A 33 21.54 -8.59 -6.48
N GLN A 34 22.86 -8.75 -6.34
CA GLN A 34 23.52 -10.04 -6.49
C GLN A 34 23.10 -11.01 -5.39
N GLU A 35 22.94 -10.54 -4.15
CA GLU A 35 22.45 -11.38 -3.04
C GLU A 35 21.00 -11.82 -3.27
N LEU A 36 20.14 -10.94 -3.78
CA LEU A 36 18.76 -11.30 -4.15
C LEU A 36 18.73 -12.38 -5.24
N LEU A 37 19.61 -12.27 -6.25
CA LEU A 37 19.75 -13.29 -7.30
C LEU A 37 20.27 -14.62 -6.76
N LYS A 38 21.31 -14.60 -5.90
CA LYS A 38 21.84 -15.80 -5.24
C LYS A 38 20.78 -16.49 -4.38
N ALA A 39 19.93 -15.72 -3.72
CA ALA A 39 18.79 -16.21 -2.94
C ALA A 39 17.56 -16.60 -3.79
N ASN A 40 17.67 -16.56 -5.12
CA ASN A 40 16.62 -16.94 -6.07
C ASN A 40 15.34 -16.09 -5.96
N TYR A 41 15.48 -14.81 -5.59
CA TYR A 41 14.38 -13.84 -5.66
C TYR A 41 14.20 -13.33 -7.09
N ARG A 42 12.93 -13.04 -7.44
CA ARG A 42 12.59 -12.47 -8.73
C ARG A 42 12.98 -10.99 -8.77
N LEU A 43 13.74 -10.62 -9.79
CA LEU A 43 14.01 -9.24 -10.15
C LEU A 43 13.08 -8.80 -11.28
N LYS A 44 12.57 -7.58 -11.21
CA LYS A 44 11.70 -6.98 -12.23
C LYS A 44 12.17 -5.56 -12.57
N MET A 45 12.01 -5.18 -13.84
CA MET A 45 12.20 -3.80 -14.26
C MET A 45 11.08 -2.91 -13.72
N TRP A 46 11.34 -1.60 -13.73
CA TRP A 46 10.35 -0.61 -13.38
C TRP A 46 9.12 -0.71 -14.28
N GLU A 47 7.94 -0.70 -13.67
CA GLU A 47 6.65 -0.61 -14.34
C GLU A 47 5.99 0.73 -14.04
N PRO A 48 5.36 1.39 -15.03
CA PRO A 48 4.59 2.60 -14.79
C PRO A 48 3.51 2.34 -13.75
N PHE A 49 3.31 3.29 -12.83
CA PHE A 49 2.34 3.15 -11.74
C PHE A 49 0.91 2.80 -12.22
N GLY A 50 0.50 3.33 -13.38
CA GLY A 50 -0.79 3.03 -14.00
C GLY A 50 -0.95 1.58 -14.50
N ALA A 51 0.12 0.78 -14.57
CA ALA A 51 0.05 -0.64 -14.92
C ALA A 51 -0.72 -1.46 -13.88
N ALA A 52 -0.78 -1.00 -12.63
CA ALA A 52 -1.52 -1.65 -11.55
C ALA A 52 -3.01 -1.90 -11.88
N LYS A 53 -3.61 -1.10 -12.78
CA LYS A 53 -5.00 -1.28 -13.24
C LYS A 53 -5.25 -2.59 -13.99
N PHE A 54 -4.21 -3.20 -14.55
CA PHE A 54 -4.32 -4.44 -15.31
C PHE A 54 -4.27 -5.69 -14.42
N PHE A 55 -4.00 -5.52 -13.12
CA PHE A 55 -4.01 -6.58 -12.13
C PHE A 55 -5.31 -6.53 -11.32
N LYS A 56 -5.84 -7.71 -10.97
CA LYS A 56 -7.07 -7.82 -10.16
C LYS A 56 -6.89 -7.25 -8.74
N TRP A 57 -5.67 -7.31 -8.22
CA TRP A 57 -5.28 -6.80 -6.91
C TRP A 57 -3.80 -6.38 -6.91
N SER A 58 -3.43 -5.46 -6.04
CA SER A 58 -2.06 -4.98 -5.82
C SER A 58 -1.66 -5.11 -4.36
N LEU A 59 -0.39 -5.39 -4.11
CA LEU A 59 0.17 -5.47 -2.76
C LEU A 59 0.86 -4.14 -2.43
N ASP A 60 0.40 -3.48 -1.37
CA ASP A 60 0.96 -2.26 -0.81
C ASP A 60 1.68 -2.60 0.50
N LEU A 61 3.00 -2.41 0.50
CA LEU A 61 3.88 -2.66 1.64
C LEU A 61 4.57 -1.37 2.06
N ASP A 62 4.78 -1.21 3.37
CA ASP A 62 5.65 -0.16 3.90
C ASP A 62 7.11 -0.34 3.42
N GLY A 63 7.79 0.79 3.23
CA GLY A 63 9.22 0.85 2.94
C GLY A 63 10.01 1.29 4.17
N ILE A 64 10.92 2.25 3.97
CA ILE A 64 11.60 2.95 5.08
C ILE A 64 10.59 3.74 5.95
N GLY A 65 9.43 4.06 5.38
CA GLY A 65 8.29 4.64 6.08
C GLY A 65 6.98 4.10 5.50
N PHE A 66 5.90 4.81 5.78
CA PHE A 66 4.59 4.51 5.23
C PHE A 66 4.59 4.51 3.69
N SER A 67 3.69 3.74 3.08
CA SER A 67 3.56 3.73 1.62
C SER A 67 2.93 5.02 1.09
N ALA A 68 3.77 5.88 0.50
CA ALA A 68 3.32 7.09 -0.22
C ALA A 68 2.45 6.78 -1.46
N LYS A 69 2.38 5.52 -1.90
CA LYS A 69 1.64 5.10 -3.09
C LYS A 69 0.19 4.72 -2.77
N PHE A 70 -0.12 4.44 -1.51
CA PHE A 70 -1.35 3.76 -1.13
C PHE A 70 -2.62 4.50 -1.60
N LEU A 71 -2.76 5.80 -1.30
CA LEU A 71 -3.93 6.57 -1.70
C LEU A 71 -4.10 6.63 -3.22
N ASN A 72 -2.99 6.71 -3.97
CA ASN A 72 -2.99 6.69 -5.43
C ASN A 72 -3.39 5.30 -5.96
N LEU A 73 -2.98 4.21 -5.30
CA LEU A 73 -3.38 2.84 -5.67
C LEU A 73 -4.90 2.64 -5.53
N LEU A 74 -5.52 3.21 -4.48
CA LEU A 74 -6.97 3.15 -4.31
C LEU A 74 -7.71 3.80 -5.50
N GLN A 75 -7.16 4.85 -6.12
CA GLN A 75 -7.80 5.55 -7.24
C GLN A 75 -7.78 4.77 -8.55
N ILE A 76 -6.76 3.92 -8.76
CA ILE A 76 -6.49 3.20 -10.01
C ILE A 76 -7.57 2.17 -10.37
N GLY A 77 -8.37 1.72 -9.40
CA GLY A 77 -9.45 0.75 -9.63
C GLY A 77 -9.00 -0.71 -9.58
N THR A 78 -7.87 -0.99 -8.94
CA THR A 78 -7.46 -2.33 -8.51
C THR A 78 -7.70 -2.50 -7.01
N ALA A 79 -7.96 -3.71 -6.54
CA ALA A 79 -8.12 -3.95 -5.10
C ALA A 79 -6.76 -3.92 -4.41
N VAL A 80 -6.64 -3.14 -3.34
CA VAL A 80 -5.35 -3.01 -2.64
C VAL A 80 -5.32 -3.91 -1.41
N VAL A 81 -4.30 -4.74 -1.31
CA VAL A 81 -3.93 -5.46 -0.09
C VAL A 81 -2.88 -4.62 0.62
N LYS A 82 -3.18 -4.12 1.81
CA LYS A 82 -2.29 -3.24 2.56
C LYS A 82 -1.71 -3.96 3.76
N GLN A 83 -0.39 -3.98 3.84
CA GLN A 83 0.35 -4.27 5.05
C GLN A 83 0.97 -2.98 5.55
N THR A 84 0.65 -2.57 6.78
CA THR A 84 1.29 -1.41 7.39
C THR A 84 1.42 -1.53 8.89
N ILE A 85 2.49 -0.95 9.45
CA ILE A 85 2.65 -0.72 10.88
C ILE A 85 2.35 0.73 11.28
N TYR A 86 2.21 1.63 10.31
CA TYR A 86 2.03 3.05 10.55
C TYR A 86 0.55 3.40 10.71
N ARG A 87 0.29 4.35 11.62
CA ARG A 87 -0.97 5.09 11.61
C ARG A 87 -0.78 6.33 10.76
N GLU A 88 -1.53 6.41 9.67
CA GLU A 88 -1.50 7.49 8.70
C GLU A 88 -2.70 8.42 8.89
N PHE A 89 -2.68 9.61 8.27
CA PHE A 89 -3.69 10.64 8.52
C PHE A 89 -5.13 10.21 8.13
N TYR A 90 -5.24 9.26 7.20
CA TYR A 90 -6.50 8.72 6.71
C TYR A 90 -6.90 7.40 7.39
N SER A 91 -6.10 6.87 8.33
CA SER A 91 -6.32 5.55 8.92
C SER A 91 -7.70 5.42 9.59
N ASP A 92 -8.23 6.51 10.13
CA ASP A 92 -9.55 6.50 10.79
C ASP A 92 -10.72 6.64 9.79
N TRP A 93 -10.44 6.95 8.52
CA TRP A 93 -11.45 7.16 7.49
C TRP A 93 -11.63 5.95 6.59
N LEU A 94 -10.57 5.14 6.45
CA LEU A 94 -10.61 3.93 5.66
C LEU A 94 -11.09 2.74 6.46
N VAL A 95 -12.08 2.03 5.93
CA VAL A 95 -12.64 0.84 6.55
C VAL A 95 -12.01 -0.42 5.92
N PRO A 96 -11.33 -1.27 6.71
CA PRO A 96 -10.83 -2.56 6.23
C PRO A 96 -11.97 -3.41 5.64
N TRP A 97 -11.68 -4.20 4.62
CA TRP A 97 -12.62 -5.02 3.84
C TRP A 97 -13.67 -4.24 3.02
N VAL A 98 -13.73 -2.92 3.15
CA VAL A 98 -14.55 -2.04 2.30
C VAL A 98 -13.68 -1.33 1.27
N HIS A 99 -12.61 -0.66 1.73
CA HIS A 99 -11.74 0.10 0.85
C HIS A 99 -10.41 -0.61 0.54
N TYR A 100 -9.97 -1.54 1.38
CA TYR A 100 -8.74 -2.30 1.17
C TYR A 100 -8.80 -3.63 1.93
N ILE A 101 -7.93 -4.56 1.58
CA ILE A 101 -7.79 -5.84 2.28
C ILE A 101 -6.63 -5.71 3.27
N PRO A 102 -6.87 -5.81 4.59
CA PRO A 102 -5.80 -5.74 5.57
C PRO A 102 -4.94 -7.01 5.53
N LEU A 103 -3.62 -6.82 5.62
CA LEU A 103 -2.63 -7.88 5.77
C LEU A 103 -1.84 -7.66 7.07
N SER A 104 -1.61 -8.74 7.80
CA SER A 104 -0.73 -8.80 8.97
C SER A 104 0.72 -8.48 8.59
N VAL A 105 1.54 -8.14 9.57
CA VAL A 105 2.95 -7.83 9.35
C VAL A 105 3.72 -9.07 8.90
N GLU A 106 3.34 -10.23 9.42
CA GLU A 106 3.91 -11.53 9.08
C GLU A 106 3.48 -11.97 7.67
N GLY A 107 2.27 -11.61 7.24
CA GLY A 107 1.75 -11.88 5.90
C GLY A 107 1.43 -13.35 5.62
N ASP A 108 1.35 -14.20 6.65
CA ASP A 108 1.13 -15.65 6.50
C ASP A 108 -0.22 -15.99 5.84
N GLU A 109 -1.20 -15.10 5.93
CA GLU A 109 -2.52 -15.25 5.31
C GLU A 109 -2.59 -14.84 3.84
N LEU A 110 -1.52 -14.30 3.25
CA LEU A 110 -1.55 -13.75 1.89
C LEU A 110 -2.09 -14.75 0.85
N TYR A 111 -1.67 -16.02 0.92
CA TYR A 111 -2.18 -17.06 0.02
C TYR A 111 -3.62 -17.46 0.32
N ASN A 112 -4.07 -17.37 1.57
CA ASN A 112 -5.45 -17.62 1.95
C ASN A 112 -6.38 -16.54 1.38
N VAL A 113 -5.95 -15.27 1.46
CA VAL A 113 -6.64 -14.14 0.84
C VAL A 113 -6.71 -14.31 -0.68
N TRP A 114 -5.58 -14.63 -1.32
CA TRP A 114 -5.55 -14.92 -2.76
C TRP A 114 -6.53 -16.04 -3.12
N ASN A 115 -6.50 -17.16 -2.38
CA ASN A 115 -7.35 -18.31 -2.64
C ASN A 115 -8.84 -17.99 -2.43
N TYR A 116 -9.19 -17.19 -1.43
CA TYR A 116 -10.56 -16.76 -1.18
C TYR A 116 -11.14 -15.96 -2.35
N PHE A 117 -10.38 -14.99 -2.89
CA PHE A 117 -10.86 -14.13 -3.96
C PHE A 117 -10.71 -14.75 -5.36
N LEU A 118 -9.61 -15.47 -5.61
CA LEU A 118 -9.17 -15.88 -6.96
C LEU A 118 -8.95 -17.40 -7.12
N GLY A 119 -9.07 -18.19 -6.05
CA GLY A 119 -8.67 -19.61 -5.99
C GLY A 119 -9.47 -20.61 -6.83
N LYS A 120 -10.15 -20.16 -7.88
CA LYS A 120 -10.80 -21.00 -8.91
C LYS A 120 -9.95 -21.11 -10.19
N ASP A 121 -8.84 -20.38 -10.30
CA ASP A 121 -8.02 -20.43 -11.51
C ASP A 121 -7.43 -21.83 -11.77
N ASN A 122 -7.40 -22.20 -13.04
CA ASN A 122 -7.14 -23.54 -13.59
C ASN A 122 -5.70 -24.05 -13.42
N GLY A 123 -4.99 -23.62 -12.38
CA GLY A 123 -3.55 -23.79 -12.22
C GLY A 123 -3.14 -24.77 -11.12
N VAL A 124 -2.36 -24.28 -10.17
CA VAL A 124 -1.55 -25.06 -9.20
C VAL A 124 -2.36 -26.06 -8.36
N PHE A 125 -3.65 -25.80 -8.13
CA PHE A 125 -4.48 -26.61 -7.25
C PHE A 125 -5.51 -27.49 -7.98
N MET A 126 -5.39 -27.64 -9.31
CA MET A 126 -6.38 -28.35 -10.13
C MET A 126 -6.64 -29.79 -9.71
N GLU A 127 -5.60 -30.54 -9.33
CA GLU A 127 -5.78 -31.93 -8.88
C GLU A 127 -6.56 -32.02 -7.56
N LYS A 128 -6.22 -31.17 -6.60
CA LYS A 128 -6.92 -31.09 -5.31
C LYS A 128 -8.36 -30.59 -5.50
N GLN A 129 -8.58 -29.65 -6.43
CA GLN A 129 -9.91 -29.17 -6.81
C GLN A 129 -10.75 -30.28 -7.46
N LYS A 130 -10.16 -31.09 -8.35
CA LYS A 130 -10.83 -32.26 -8.94
C LYS A 130 -11.23 -33.28 -7.87
N GLN A 131 -10.36 -33.51 -6.89
CA GLN A 131 -10.67 -34.40 -5.76
C GLN A 131 -11.82 -33.85 -4.91
N LEU A 132 -11.73 -32.59 -4.49
CA LEU A 132 -12.80 -31.92 -3.71
C LEU A 132 -14.14 -31.93 -4.44
N ASN A 133 -14.14 -31.70 -5.75
CA ASN A 133 -15.34 -31.77 -6.57
C ASN A 133 -15.96 -33.19 -6.58
N LYS A 134 -15.13 -34.25 -6.61
CA LYS A 134 -15.62 -35.64 -6.50
C LYS A 134 -16.24 -35.91 -5.13
N ASP A 135 -15.71 -35.27 -4.09
CA ASP A 135 -16.21 -35.35 -2.73
C ASP A 135 -17.44 -34.44 -2.49
N GLY A 136 -17.97 -33.77 -3.53
CA GLY A 136 -19.14 -32.91 -3.49
C GLY A 136 -18.88 -31.45 -3.07
N TRP A 137 -17.61 -31.08 -2.80
CA TRP A 137 -17.23 -29.72 -2.43
C TRP A 137 -17.01 -28.85 -3.65
N LYS A 138 -17.59 -27.64 -3.65
CA LYS A 138 -17.44 -26.66 -4.74
C LYS A 138 -16.58 -25.49 -4.30
N MET A 139 -15.44 -25.31 -4.96
CA MET A 139 -14.63 -24.10 -4.80
C MET A 139 -15.36 -22.89 -5.42
N ILE A 140 -15.56 -21.84 -4.62
CA ILE A 140 -16.18 -20.58 -5.01
C ILE A 140 -15.14 -19.49 -4.89
N ASN A 141 -14.94 -18.70 -5.95
CA ASN A 141 -14.12 -17.50 -5.90
C ASN A 141 -15.00 -16.27 -5.62
N HIS A 142 -14.43 -15.28 -4.93
CA HIS A 142 -15.13 -14.05 -4.53
C HIS A 142 -14.70 -12.83 -5.36
N GLU A 143 -14.40 -13.04 -6.64
CA GLU A 143 -13.91 -11.98 -7.53
C GLU A 143 -14.86 -10.78 -7.64
N LYS A 144 -16.19 -11.01 -7.54
CA LYS A 144 -17.18 -9.92 -7.49
C LYS A 144 -16.98 -9.04 -6.25
N THR A 145 -16.73 -9.64 -5.10
CA THR A 145 -16.43 -8.93 -3.85
C THR A 145 -15.12 -8.17 -3.96
N LEU A 146 -14.08 -8.78 -4.56
CA LEU A 146 -12.80 -8.10 -4.82
C LEU A 146 -12.99 -6.84 -5.68
N LYS A 147 -13.78 -6.94 -6.74
CA LYS A 147 -14.12 -5.81 -7.63
C LYS A 147 -14.92 -4.74 -6.89
N GLN A 148 -15.82 -5.12 -5.98
CA GLN A 148 -16.57 -4.19 -5.16
C GLN A 148 -15.65 -3.41 -4.22
N ILE A 149 -14.70 -4.07 -3.56
CA ILE A 149 -13.68 -3.40 -2.72
C ILE A 149 -12.91 -2.37 -3.54
N ALA A 150 -12.41 -2.75 -4.73
CA ALA A 150 -11.70 -1.83 -5.61
C ALA A 150 -12.56 -0.62 -6.05
N HIS A 151 -13.85 -0.84 -6.28
CA HIS A 151 -14.78 0.21 -6.66
C HIS A 151 -15.02 1.20 -5.51
N GLU A 152 -15.34 0.71 -4.31
CA GLU A 152 -15.56 1.55 -3.14
C GLU A 152 -14.29 2.30 -2.74
N ALA A 153 -13.12 1.66 -2.85
CA ALA A 153 -11.81 2.30 -2.68
C ALA A 153 -11.61 3.49 -3.62
N SER A 154 -11.84 3.29 -4.92
CA SER A 154 -11.67 4.34 -5.94
C SER A 154 -12.66 5.48 -5.74
N LYS A 155 -13.91 5.15 -5.44
CA LYS A 155 -14.96 6.13 -5.13
C LYS A 155 -14.60 6.97 -3.90
N TRP A 156 -14.18 6.31 -2.82
CA TRP A 156 -13.79 6.99 -1.59
C TRP A 156 -12.57 7.88 -1.81
N SER A 157 -11.51 7.36 -2.45
CA SER A 157 -10.25 8.09 -2.64
C SER A 157 -10.43 9.32 -3.52
N LYS A 158 -11.22 9.22 -4.61
CA LYS A 158 -11.55 10.36 -5.48
C LYS A 158 -12.36 11.46 -4.76
N ALA A 159 -13.10 11.10 -3.72
CA ALA A 159 -13.93 12.05 -2.97
C ALA A 159 -13.25 12.63 -1.73
N ASN A 160 -12.33 11.88 -1.09
CA ASN A 160 -11.82 12.20 0.26
C ASN A 160 -10.29 12.18 0.39
N ALA A 161 -9.55 11.83 -0.67
CA ALA A 161 -8.10 11.77 -0.67
C ALA A 161 -7.50 12.58 -1.83
N ARG A 162 -8.08 13.76 -2.10
CA ARG A 162 -7.58 14.73 -3.07
C ARG A 162 -6.49 15.57 -2.42
N GLU A 163 -5.76 16.32 -3.24
CA GLU A 163 -4.73 17.27 -2.77
C GLU A 163 -5.30 18.25 -1.72
N ILE A 164 -6.48 18.81 -1.98
CA ILE A 164 -7.16 19.72 -1.04
C ILE A 164 -7.49 19.07 0.31
N ASP A 165 -7.77 17.77 0.35
CA ASP A 165 -8.11 17.07 1.59
C ASP A 165 -6.88 16.95 2.50
N TRP A 166 -5.69 16.72 1.92
CA TRP A 166 -4.40 16.75 2.63
C TRP A 166 -4.03 18.15 3.12
N GLU A 167 -4.28 19.19 2.32
CA GLU A 167 -4.03 20.58 2.71
C GLU A 167 -4.90 20.98 3.91
N ILE A 168 -6.20 20.67 3.86
CA ILE A 168 -7.13 20.91 4.96
C ILE A 168 -6.69 20.16 6.22
N TYR A 169 -6.30 18.89 6.09
CA TYR A 169 -5.80 18.12 7.24
C TYR A 169 -4.56 18.76 7.85
N SER A 170 -3.58 19.10 7.03
CA SER A 170 -2.33 19.74 7.45
C SER A 170 -2.57 21.08 8.15
N TYR A 171 -3.51 21.88 7.63
CA TYR A 171 -3.94 23.13 8.25
C TYR A 171 -4.59 22.88 9.62
N ARG A 172 -5.54 21.95 9.71
CA ARG A 172 -6.25 21.63 10.97
C ARG A 172 -5.31 21.12 12.05
N VAL A 173 -4.37 20.25 11.69
CA VAL A 173 -3.34 19.76 12.61
C VAL A 173 -2.47 20.92 13.10
N SER A 174 -2.00 21.78 12.19
CA SER A 174 -1.16 22.94 12.55
C SER A 174 -1.89 24.00 13.37
N ALA A 175 -3.21 24.13 13.18
CA ALA A 175 -4.09 25.04 13.89
C ALA A 175 -4.51 24.53 15.29
N SER A 176 -4.27 23.25 15.60
CA SER A 176 -4.64 22.66 16.89
C SER A 176 -3.94 23.40 18.03
N PRO A 177 -4.61 23.71 19.16
CA PRO A 177 -4.03 24.53 20.24
C PRO A 177 -2.68 24.03 20.77
N SER A 178 -2.50 22.71 20.82
CA SER A 178 -1.24 22.07 21.24
C SER A 178 -0.09 22.37 20.26
N LEU A 179 -0.34 22.26 18.96
CA LEU A 179 0.65 22.55 17.92
C LEU A 179 0.82 24.05 17.67
N SER A 180 -0.23 24.86 17.80
CA SER A 180 -0.13 26.33 17.80
C SER A 180 0.80 26.81 18.91
N SER A 181 0.71 26.23 20.12
CA SER A 181 1.63 26.56 21.21
C SER A 181 3.09 26.15 20.91
N PHE A 182 3.30 25.01 20.24
CA PHE A 182 4.61 24.54 19.78
C PHE A 182 5.20 25.45 18.69
N TRP A 183 4.41 25.81 17.69
CA TRP A 183 4.81 26.72 16.62
C TRP A 183 5.08 28.14 17.12
N ASN A 184 4.28 28.63 18.06
CA ASN A 184 4.55 29.89 18.75
C ASN A 184 5.86 29.81 19.56
N ARG A 185 6.14 28.68 20.23
CA ARG A 185 7.40 28.48 20.97
C ARG A 185 8.63 28.40 20.05
N ILE A 186 8.51 27.83 18.84
CA ILE A 186 9.59 27.85 17.83
C ILE A 186 9.79 29.25 17.27
N ARG A 187 8.71 29.97 16.95
CA ARG A 187 8.75 31.32 16.39
C ARG A 187 9.39 32.34 17.34
N PHE A 188 8.99 32.32 18.61
CA PHE A 188 9.49 33.24 19.62
C PHE A 188 10.68 32.66 20.41
N GLY A 189 11.16 31.49 19.99
CA GLY A 189 12.33 30.83 20.57
C GLY A 189 13.64 31.25 19.87
N PRO A 190 14.78 31.11 20.56
CA PRO A 190 16.10 31.49 20.03
C PRO A 190 16.52 30.72 18.76
N ASN A 191 15.82 29.61 18.45
CA ASN A 191 16.19 28.70 17.37
C ASN A 191 15.55 29.02 16.02
N TYR A 192 14.69 30.05 15.90
CA TYR A 192 14.05 30.41 14.62
C TYR A 192 15.07 30.62 13.48
N PHE A 193 16.17 31.31 13.79
CA PHE A 193 17.25 31.60 12.82
C PHE A 193 18.11 30.39 12.44
N THR A 194 17.97 29.27 13.17
CA THR A 194 18.69 28.01 12.90
C THR A 194 17.88 27.04 12.04
N LEU A 195 16.62 27.35 11.72
CA LEU A 195 15.78 26.49 10.90
C LEU A 195 16.20 26.51 9.43
N PRO A 196 16.10 25.37 8.72
CA PRO A 196 16.19 25.33 7.27
C PRO A 196 15.23 26.32 6.58
N PRO A 197 15.62 26.94 5.44
CA PRO A 197 14.81 27.98 4.78
C PRO A 197 13.37 27.60 4.43
N PHE A 198 13.10 26.32 4.17
CA PHE A 198 11.74 25.86 3.83
C PHE A 198 10.78 25.89 5.05
N LEU A 199 11.28 25.61 6.26
CA LEU A 199 10.49 25.70 7.50
C LEU A 199 10.24 27.15 7.90
N GLN A 200 11.20 28.05 7.65
CA GLN A 200 10.99 29.48 7.84
C GLN A 200 9.89 30.01 6.91
N LYS A 201 9.87 29.57 5.64
CA LYS A 201 8.80 29.95 4.69
C LYS A 201 7.41 29.45 5.13
N LEU A 202 7.31 28.21 5.61
CA LEU A 202 6.06 27.67 6.16
C LEU A 202 5.56 28.48 7.36
N LEU A 203 6.47 28.90 8.25
CA LEU A 203 6.15 29.74 9.41
C LEU A 203 5.65 31.13 9.03
N ILE A 204 6.22 31.72 7.97
CA ILE A 204 5.81 33.03 7.43
C ILE A 204 4.44 32.93 6.76
N GLU A 205 4.21 31.92 5.91
CA GLU A 205 2.90 31.72 5.26
C GLU A 205 1.80 31.43 6.28
N TRP A 206 2.08 30.61 7.31
CA TRP A 206 1.15 30.39 8.41
C TRP A 206 0.79 31.70 9.12
N ASN A 207 1.76 32.61 9.32
CA ASN A 207 1.51 33.91 9.95
C ASN A 207 0.64 34.83 9.09
N ARG A 208 0.90 34.86 7.78
CA ARG A 208 0.10 35.62 6.81
C ARG A 208 -1.34 35.17 6.81
N ILE A 209 -1.57 33.87 6.91
CA ILE A 209 -2.91 33.26 6.89
C ILE A 209 -3.66 33.49 8.22
N TRP A 210 -2.98 33.34 9.36
CA TRP A 210 -3.63 33.45 10.69
C TRP A 210 -3.85 34.89 11.18
N ASN A 211 -3.02 35.83 10.75
CA ASN A 211 -3.11 37.24 11.15
C ASN A 211 -3.63 38.14 10.02
N SER A 212 -4.14 37.57 8.91
CA SER A 212 -4.86 38.37 7.93
C SER A 212 -6.17 38.85 8.57
N PRO A 213 -6.43 40.16 8.65
CA PRO A 213 -7.77 40.63 8.98
C PRO A 213 -8.74 40.11 7.90
N ASN A 214 -9.88 39.54 8.33
CA ASN A 214 -11.01 39.24 7.46
C ASN A 214 -11.55 40.51 6.81
#